data_AF-A0A258WEB7-F1
#
_entry.id   AF-A0A258WEB7-F1
#
_cell.length_a   1.000
_cell.length_b   1.000
_cell.length_c   1.000
_cell.angle_alpha   90.00
_cell.angle_beta   90.00
_cell.angle_gamma   90.00
#
_symmetry.space_group_name_H-M   'P 1'
#
loop_
_entity.id
_entity.type
_entity.pdbx_description
1 polymer ?
#
loop_
_entity_poly.entity_id
_entity_poly.type
_entity_poly.pdbx_seq_one_letter_code
_entity_poly.pdbx_strand_id
1 'polypeptide(L)'
;ETQTRWKDIPFRVPEGVRMVKIDRVSGKRVFGGTPDNDVAKASVIWEAFKPDTEPRRTARAGEMTAKQAVIDALRRARGARGLPEGGGDEAPVEQDFLEEQGGIY
;
A
#
# COMPACT_ATOMS: atom_id res chain seq x y z
N GLU A 1 42.08 -21.62 8.08
CA GLU A 1 41.70 -22.26 9.36
C GLU A 1 40.82 -21.39 10.28
N THR A 2 40.18 -20.33 9.77
CA THR A 2 39.46 -19.32 10.59
C THR A 2 37.94 -19.55 10.71
N GLN A 3 37.34 -20.37 9.83
CA GLN A 3 35.89 -20.58 9.76
C GLN A 3 35.34 -21.37 10.97
N THR A 4 36.14 -22.25 11.56
CA THR A 4 35.78 -23.10 12.72
C THR A 4 35.49 -22.29 14.00
N ARG A 5 35.88 -21.01 14.04
CA ARG A 5 35.67 -20.13 15.20
C ARG A 5 34.42 -19.25 15.07
N TRP A 6 33.70 -19.30 13.96
CA TRP A 6 32.50 -18.50 13.77
C TRP A 6 31.37 -19.10 14.60
N LYS A 7 30.83 -18.30 15.52
CA LYS A 7 29.65 -18.65 16.31
C LYS A 7 28.43 -18.15 15.55
N ASP A 8 27.45 -19.03 15.35
CA ASP A 8 26.19 -18.65 14.73
C ASP A 8 25.34 -17.91 15.76
N ILE A 9 25.46 -16.59 15.76
CA ILE A 9 24.73 -15.70 16.65
C ILE A 9 23.60 -15.11 15.81
N PRO A 10 22.33 -15.45 16.09
CA PRO A 10 21.22 -14.93 15.29
C PRO A 10 21.14 -13.42 15.44
N PHE A 11 21.06 -12.73 14.30
CA PHE A 11 20.84 -11.29 14.28
C PHE A 11 19.43 -10.98 14.78
N ARG A 12 19.33 -10.28 15.91
CA ARG A 12 18.05 -9.76 16.41
C ARG A 12 17.77 -8.41 15.77
N VAL A 13 16.57 -8.27 15.21
CA VAL A 13 16.10 -7.00 14.66
C VAL A 13 16.06 -5.94 15.77
N PRO A 14 16.71 -4.77 15.58
CA PRO A 14 16.65 -3.66 16.53
C PRO A 14 15.23 -3.12 16.69
N GLU A 15 14.95 -2.49 17.84
CA GLU A 15 13.65 -1.88 18.08
C GLU A 15 13.32 -0.79 17.04
N GLY A 16 12.03 -0.71 16.68
CA GLY A 16 11.52 0.27 15.73
C GLY A 16 11.80 -0.02 14.25
N VAL A 17 12.65 -1.00 13.92
CA VAL A 17 12.86 -1.39 12.52
C VAL A 17 11.60 -2.05 11.97
N ARG A 18 11.17 -1.63 10.79
CA ARG A 18 10.01 -2.20 10.10
C ARG A 18 10.41 -2.80 8.76
N MET A 19 9.82 -3.96 8.48
CA MET A 19 9.97 -4.66 7.22
C MET A 19 8.87 -4.19 6.25
N VAL A 20 9.27 -3.69 5.09
CA VAL A 20 8.35 -3.16 4.08
C VAL A 20 8.62 -3.82 2.74
N LYS A 21 7.56 -4.21 2.04
CA LYS A 21 7.66 -4.72 0.67
C LYS A 21 7.93 -3.57 -0.30
N ILE A 22 8.96 -3.70 -1.12
CA ILE A 22 9.32 -2.71 -2.13
C ILE A 22 9.56 -3.37 -3.50
N ASP A 23 9.35 -2.59 -4.56
CA ASP A 23 9.85 -2.89 -5.89
C ASP A 23 11.37 -2.66 -5.92
N ARG A 24 12.12 -3.69 -6.29
CA ARG A 24 13.60 -3.69 -6.24
C ARG A 24 14.22 -2.61 -7.12
N VAL A 25 13.62 -2.33 -8.27
CA VAL A 25 14.21 -1.43 -9.28
C VAL A 25 13.99 0.03 -8.90
N SER A 26 12.77 0.36 -8.46
CA SER A 26 12.35 1.73 -8.19
C SER A 26 12.46 2.14 -6.71
N GLY A 27 12.65 1.18 -5.80
CA GLY A 27 12.65 1.40 -4.35
C GLY A 27 11.28 1.81 -3.79
N LYS A 28 10.22 1.77 -4.60
CA LYS A 28 8.87 2.18 -4.19
C LYS A 28 8.22 1.07 -3.38
N ARG A 29 7.46 1.45 -2.36
CA ARG A 29 6.62 0.53 -1.60
C ARG A 29 5.57 -0.13 -2.50
N VAL A 30 5.39 -1.43 -2.36
CA VAL A 30 4.35 -2.21 -3.05
C VAL A 30 3.39 -2.83 -2.05
N PHE A 31 2.11 -2.89 -2.41
CA PHE A 31 1.07 -3.47 -1.55
C PHE A 31 0.72 -4.91 -1.96
N GLY A 32 0.73 -5.22 -3.26
CA GLY A 32 0.53 -6.55 -3.82
C GLY A 32 1.83 -7.33 -4.05
N GLY A 33 1.72 -8.66 -4.17
CA GLY A 33 2.84 -9.58 -4.37
C GLY A 33 3.50 -10.03 -3.07
N THR A 34 4.05 -11.25 -3.09
CA THR A 34 4.84 -11.85 -2.01
C THR A 34 6.31 -11.85 -2.44
N PRO A 35 7.24 -11.31 -1.62
CA PRO A 35 8.67 -11.45 -1.89
C PRO A 35 9.07 -12.92 -1.93
N ASP A 36 9.80 -13.31 -2.97
CA ASP A 36 10.37 -14.66 -3.09
C ASP A 36 11.86 -14.58 -2.78
N ASN A 37 12.28 -15.26 -1.71
CA ASN A 37 13.67 -15.22 -1.24
C ASN A 37 14.59 -16.17 -2.01
N ASP A 38 14.04 -17.17 -2.70
CA ASP A 38 14.81 -18.21 -3.40
C ASP A 38 15.06 -17.83 -4.88
N VAL A 39 14.33 -16.84 -5.39
CA VAL A 39 14.48 -16.34 -6.75
C VAL A 39 15.52 -15.23 -6.81
N ALA A 40 16.60 -15.49 -7.55
CA ALA A 40 17.59 -14.48 -7.88
C ALA A 40 16.91 -13.29 -8.58
N LYS A 41 17.11 -12.08 -8.04
CA LYS A 41 16.51 -10.84 -8.56
C LYS A 41 14.97 -10.90 -8.57
N ALA A 42 14.35 -11.32 -7.47
CA ALA A 42 12.91 -11.15 -7.24
C ALA A 42 12.49 -9.67 -7.39
N SER A 43 11.47 -9.40 -8.20
CA SER A 43 11.00 -8.03 -8.50
C SER A 43 10.53 -7.29 -7.25
N VAL A 44 10.00 -8.03 -6.27
CA VAL A 44 9.54 -7.52 -4.98
C VAL A 44 10.40 -8.12 -3.88
N ILE A 45 10.90 -7.28 -2.98
CA ILE A 45 11.77 -7.67 -1.87
C ILE A 45 11.26 -7.10 -0.54
N TRP A 46 11.69 -7.72 0.57
CA TRP A 46 11.58 -7.14 1.90
C TRP A 46 12.77 -6.22 2.16
N GLU A 47 12.51 -4.96 2.52
CA GLU A 47 13.52 -3.98 2.92
C GLU A 47 13.26 -3.52 4.36
N ALA A 48 14.33 -3.41 5.14
CA ALA A 48 14.28 -2.99 6.54
C ALA A 48 14.50 -1.48 6.65
N PHE A 49 13.53 -0.76 7.20
CA PHE A 49 13.61 0.69 7.39
C PHE A 49 13.64 1.06 8.87
N LYS A 50 14.36 2.14 9.17
CA LYS A 50 14.22 2.84 10.46
C LYS A 50 12.85 3.55 10.50
N PRO A 51 12.27 3.78 11.70
CA PRO A 51 10.94 4.37 11.86
C PRO A 51 10.69 5.63 11.01
N ASP A 52 11.70 6.49 10.86
CA ASP A 52 11.55 7.79 10.22
C ASP A 52 11.95 7.82 8.73
N THR A 53 12.57 6.74 8.24
CA THR A 53 13.11 6.67 6.87
C THR A 53 12.23 5.84 5.93
N GLU A 54 11.10 5.34 6.40
CA GLU A 54 10.20 4.54 5.59
C GLU A 54 9.57 5.39 4.47
N PRO A 55 9.33 4.82 3.28
CA PRO A 55 8.48 5.44 2.28
C PRO A 55 7.08 5.66 2.87
N ARG A 56 6.77 6.92 3.18
CA ARG A 56 5.46 7.33 3.68
C ARG A 56 4.39 6.90 2.68
N ARG A 57 3.18 6.57 3.18
CA ARG A 57 1.97 6.46 2.35
C ARG A 57 1.56 7.86 1.87
N THR A 58 2.41 8.52 1.11
CA THR A 58 2.02 9.69 0.33
C THR A 58 1.46 9.12 -0.96
N ALA A 59 0.16 9.33 -1.23
CA ALA A 59 -0.31 9.26 -2.60
C ALA A 59 0.59 10.20 -3.41
N ARG A 60 1.50 9.64 -4.22
CA ARG A 60 2.43 10.50 -4.98
C ARG A 60 1.56 11.39 -5.85
N ALA A 61 1.95 12.65 -6.04
CA ALA A 61 1.21 13.59 -6.88
C ALA A 61 0.84 12.98 -8.24
N GLY A 62 1.71 12.14 -8.83
CA GLY A 62 1.43 11.41 -10.08
C GLY A 62 0.36 10.30 -10.00
N GLU A 63 0.13 9.68 -8.83
CA GLU A 63 -1.00 8.76 -8.62
C GLU A 63 -2.31 9.52 -8.43
N MET A 64 -2.25 10.71 -7.81
CA MET A 64 -3.40 11.60 -7.68
C MET A 64 -3.84 12.12 -9.06
N THR A 65 -2.90 12.52 -9.92
CA THR A 65 -3.23 12.95 -11.29
C THR A 65 -3.79 11.81 -12.14
N ALA A 66 -3.26 10.59 -12.03
CA ALA A 66 -3.80 9.44 -12.74
C ALA A 66 -5.23 9.10 -12.28
N LYS A 67 -5.48 9.12 -10.97
CA LYS A 67 -6.83 8.93 -10.42
C LYS A 67 -7.80 10.03 -10.87
N GLN A 68 -7.37 11.29 -10.85
CA GLN A 68 -8.15 12.43 -11.34
C GLN A 68 -8.48 12.29 -12.82
N ALA A 69 -7.51 11.92 -13.66
CA ALA A 69 -7.72 11.72 -15.09
C ALA A 69 -8.74 10.59 -15.37
N VAL A 70 -8.70 9.51 -14.59
CA VAL A 70 -9.68 8.42 -14.68
C VAL A 70 -11.08 8.89 -14.27
N ILE A 71 -11.19 9.63 -13.17
CA ILE A 71 -12.47 10.20 -12.70
C ILE A 71 -13.06 11.16 -13.74
N ASP A 72 -12.24 12.04 -14.32
CA ASP A 72 -12.67 12.98 -15.36
C ASP A 72 -13.12 12.26 -16.63
N ALA A 73 -12.42 11.21 -17.04
CA ALA A 73 -12.82 10.38 -18.18
C ALA A 73 -14.17 9.69 -17.94
N LEU A 74 -14.38 9.16 -16.72
CA LEU A 74 -15.65 8.57 -16.30
C LEU A 74 -16.79 9.58 -16.31
N ARG A 75 -16.56 10.80 -15.80
CA ARG A 75 -17.57 11.88 -15.81
C ARG A 75 -17.97 12.26 -17.23
N ARG A 76 -17.00 12.42 -18.15
CA ARG A 76 -17.27 12.71 -19.56
C ARG A 76 -18.05 11.57 -20.25
N ALA A 77 -17.68 10.32 -19.99
CA ALA A 77 -18.37 9.16 -20.55
C ALA A 77 -19.82 9.05 -20.04
N ARG A 78 -20.09 9.46 -18.79
CA ARG A 78 -21.44 9.48 -18.21
C ARG A 78 -22.32 10.56 -18.84
N GLY A 79 -21.79 11.76 -19.04
CA GLY A 79 -22.48 12.85 -19.74
C GLY A 79 -22.79 12.51 -21.19
N ALA A 80 -21.87 11.86 -21.91
CA ALA A 80 -22.10 11.43 -23.29
C ALA A 80 -23.18 10.33 -23.44
N ARG A 81 -23.43 9.56 -22.37
CA ARG A 81 -24.49 8.53 -22.33
C ARG A 81 -25.85 9.08 -21.87
N GLY A 82 -25.95 10.38 -21.57
CA GLY A 82 -27.20 11.00 -21.14
C GLY A 82 -27.73 10.49 -19.79
N LEU A 83 -26.87 9.88 -18.96
CA LEU A 83 -27.25 9.54 -17.59
C LEU A 83 -27.29 10.83 -16.76
N PRO A 84 -28.33 11.04 -15.93
CA PRO A 84 -28.42 12.22 -15.08
C PRO A 84 -27.20 12.30 -14.13
N GLU A 85 -26.65 13.50 -13.97
CA GLU A 85 -25.73 13.79 -12.86
C GLU A 85 -26.56 13.77 -11.58
N GLY A 86 -26.56 12.62 -10.89
CA GLY A 86 -27.11 12.51 -9.55
C GLY A 86 -26.33 13.45 -8.63
N GLY A 87 -27.01 14.49 -8.15
CA GLY A 87 -26.48 15.47 -7.21
C GLY A 87 -25.96 14.82 -5.94
N GLY A 88 -24.93 15.43 -5.37
CA GLY A 88 -24.57 15.20 -3.98
C GLY A 88 -25.69 15.67 -3.04
N ASP A 89 -25.63 15.11 -1.83
CA ASP A 89 -26.50 15.32 -0.67
C ASP A 89 -27.86 14.62 -0.70
N GLU A 90 -27.86 13.33 -0.32
CA GLU A 90 -28.33 12.85 0.98
C GLU A 90 -28.27 11.32 1.00
N ALA A 91 -27.30 10.78 1.73
CA ALA A 91 -27.30 9.37 2.11
C ALA A 91 -27.31 9.29 3.64
N PRO A 92 -28.48 9.34 4.29
CA PRO A 92 -28.60 8.80 5.64
C PRO A 92 -28.78 7.27 5.53
N VAL A 93 -27.76 6.57 5.04
CA VAL A 93 -27.71 5.09 5.05
C VAL A 93 -26.50 4.55 5.81
N GLU A 94 -25.69 5.42 6.41
CA GLU A 94 -24.50 5.00 7.18
C GLU A 94 -24.75 4.92 8.70
N GLN A 95 -25.93 5.34 9.19
CA GLN A 95 -26.27 5.26 10.62
C GLN A 95 -27.01 3.96 11.00
N ASP A 96 -27.85 3.41 10.11
CA ASP A 96 -28.69 2.22 10.40
C ASP A 96 -27.89 0.90 10.39
N PHE A 97 -26.77 0.85 9.67
CA PHE A 97 -25.98 -0.37 9.52
C PHE A 97 -24.96 -0.60 10.65
N LEU A 98 -24.68 0.43 11.47
CA LEU A 98 -23.72 0.36 12.57
C LEU A 98 -24.34 -0.09 13.91
N GLU A 99 -25.67 0.00 14.04
CA GLU A 99 -26.40 -0.43 15.25
C GLU A 99 -26.77 -1.91 15.21
N GLU A 100 -26.98 -2.50 14.03
CA GLU A 100 -27.50 -3.87 13.90
C GLU A 100 -26.41 -4.96 13.98
N GLN A 101 -25.14 -4.62 13.73
CA GLN A 101 -24.00 -5.55 13.90
C GLN A 101 -23.14 -5.10 15.08
N GLY A 102 -23.61 -5.45 16.29
CA GLY A 102 -23.01 -5.17 17.59
C GLY A 102 -21.49 -5.04 17.55
N GLY A 103 -21.04 -3.79 17.74
CA GLY A 103 -19.65 -3.40 17.72
C GLY A 103 -18.78 -4.27 18.63
N ILE A 104 -17.68 -4.76 18.06
CA ILE A 104 -16.61 -5.45 18.77
C ILE A 104 -15.40 -4.51 18.79
N TYR A 105 -15.06 -4.07 20.01
CA TYR A 105 -13.89 -3.24 20.34
C TYR A 105 -12.56 -3.96 20.02
#